data_AF-A0A537FKL9-F1
#
_entry.id   AF-A0A537FKL9-F1
#
_cell.length_a   1.000
_cell.length_b   1.000
_cell.length_c   1.000
_cell.angle_alpha   90.00
_cell.angle_beta   90.00
_cell.angle_gamma   90.00
#
_symmetry.space_group_name_H-M   'P 1'
#
loop_
_entity.id
_entity.type
_entity.pdbx_description
1 polymer ?
#
loop_
_entity_poly.entity_id
_entity_poly.type
_entity_poly.pdbx_seq_one_letter_code
_entity_poly.pdbx_strand_id
1 'polypeptide(L)'
;MATRVDILGLIADRRARRPARTLLALDELFNRLAACGGPDEALRTEDRIWDAWMHHPHRAAAQAIDLATRDIAARRYDIAETRLSALLRSAPDFAEAWHKRAALYYLLGRDDEC
;
A
#
# COMPACT_ATOMS: atom_id res chain seq x y z
N MET A 1 8.38 -16.35 -23.95
CA MET A 1 9.54 -16.98 -23.28
C MET A 1 9.90 -16.14 -22.05
N ALA A 2 9.02 -16.15 -21.05
CA ALA A 2 9.23 -15.45 -19.79
C ALA A 2 9.89 -16.41 -18.81
N THR A 3 11.04 -16.00 -18.28
CA THR A 3 11.84 -16.78 -17.35
C THR A 3 11.03 -17.01 -16.08
N ARG A 4 10.70 -18.27 -15.84
CA ARG A 4 10.25 -18.81 -14.56
C ARG A 4 11.21 -18.31 -13.48
N VAL A 5 10.86 -17.22 -12.80
CA VAL A 5 11.45 -16.88 -11.52
C VAL A 5 11.25 -18.12 -10.67
N ASP A 6 12.34 -18.83 -10.40
CA ASP A 6 12.31 -20.12 -9.74
C ASP A 6 11.69 -19.90 -8.36
N ILE A 7 10.60 -20.61 -8.06
CA ILE A 7 9.85 -20.46 -6.79
C ILE A 7 10.81 -20.61 -5.59
N LEU A 8 11.88 -21.39 -5.77
CA LEU A 8 12.95 -21.57 -4.80
C LEU A 8 13.73 -20.27 -4.51
N GLY A 9 13.92 -19.39 -5.50
CA GLY A 9 14.51 -18.07 -5.31
C GLY A 9 13.63 -17.13 -4.47
N LEU A 10 12.30 -17.17 -4.67
CA LEU A 10 11.35 -16.41 -3.84
C LEU A 10 11.34 -16.90 -2.38
N ILE A 11 11.48 -18.22 -2.17
CA ILE A 11 11.56 -18.81 -0.83
C ILE A 11 12.89 -18.44 -0.15
N ALA A 12 13.99 -18.44 -0.89
CA ALA A 12 15.30 -18.03 -0.37
C ALA A 12 15.31 -16.55 0.06
N ASP A 13 14.66 -15.67 -0.70
CA ASP A 13 14.52 -14.24 -0.40
C ASP A 13 13.49 -13.92 0.70
N ARG A 14 12.74 -14.91 1.22
CA ARG A 14 11.72 -14.70 2.27
C ARG A 14 12.27 -14.02 3.52
N ARG A 15 13.56 -14.19 3.84
CA ARG A 15 14.20 -13.50 4.97
C ARG A 15 14.35 -11.99 4.74
N ALA A 16 14.52 -11.57 3.48
CA ALA A 16 14.55 -10.16 3.11
C ALA A 16 13.12 -9.58 3.03
N ARG A 17 12.16 -10.36 2.50
CA ARG A 17 10.75 -9.96 2.38
C ARG A 17 9.91 -10.56 3.51
N ARG A 18 10.18 -10.14 4.75
CA ARG A 18 9.32 -10.52 5.87
C ARG A 18 7.94 -9.89 5.66
N PRO A 19 6.84 -10.67 5.65
CA PRO A 19 5.52 -10.08 5.66
C PRO A 19 5.41 -9.16 6.87
N ALA A 20 4.81 -7.99 6.67
CA ALA A 20 4.53 -7.06 7.75
C ALA A 20 3.78 -7.81 8.86
N ARG A 21 4.12 -7.52 10.12
CA ARG A 21 3.41 -8.14 11.25
C ARG A 21 1.93 -7.80 11.14
N THR A 22 1.08 -8.82 11.29
CA THR A 22 -0.36 -8.61 11.46
C THR A 22 -0.57 -7.64 12.63
N LEU A 23 -1.18 -6.50 12.34
CA LEU A 23 -1.52 -5.52 13.35
C LEU A 23 -2.85 -5.97 13.95
N LEU A 24 -2.84 -6.53 15.16
CA LEU A 24 -4.08 -6.91 15.88
C LEU A 24 -5.09 -5.75 15.95
N ALA A 25 -4.60 -4.51 15.94
CA ALA A 25 -5.42 -3.30 15.86
C ALA A 25 -6.21 -3.18 14.54
N LEU A 26 -5.66 -3.64 13.41
CA LEU A 26 -6.39 -3.67 12.13
C LEU A 26 -7.52 -4.71 12.15
N ASP A 27 -7.29 -5.88 12.73
CA ASP A 27 -8.32 -6.92 12.84
C ASP A 27 -9.55 -6.42 13.62
N GLU A 28 -9.32 -5.68 14.71
CA GLU A 28 -10.39 -5.04 15.49
C GLU A 28 -11.14 -3.99 14.67
N LEU A 29 -10.41 -3.15 13.91
CA LEU A 29 -11.02 -2.14 13.05
C LEU A 29 -11.83 -2.75 11.91
N PHE A 30 -11.39 -3.85 11.31
CA PHE A 30 -12.16 -4.57 10.29
C PHE A 30 -13.43 -5.20 10.86
N ASN A 31 -13.35 -5.84 12.03
CA ASN A 31 -14.53 -6.37 12.73
C ASN A 31 -15.54 -5.26 13.05
N ARG A 32 -15.04 -4.09 13.47
CA ARG A 32 -15.88 -2.92 13.72
C ARG A 32 -16.53 -2.42 12.43
N LEU A 33 -15.79 -2.32 11.33
CA LEU A 33 -16.33 -1.88 10.04
C LEU A 33 -17.46 -2.81 9.57
N ALA A 34 -17.28 -4.12 9.72
CA ALA A 34 -18.29 -5.13 9.39
C ALA A 34 -19.56 -5.03 10.25
N ALA A 35 -19.47 -4.49 11.46
CA ALA A 35 -20.58 -4.35 12.41
C ALA A 35 -21.20 -2.94 12.46
N CYS A 36 -20.75 -2.00 11.62
CA CYS A 36 -21.20 -0.60 11.66
C CYS A 36 -22.72 -0.49 11.40
N GLY A 37 -23.40 0.30 12.24
CA GLY A 37 -24.85 0.51 12.13
C GLY A 37 -25.28 1.60 11.14
N GLY A 38 -24.32 2.33 10.56
CA GLY A 38 -24.60 3.43 9.64
C GLY A 38 -23.36 4.03 8.97
N PRO A 39 -23.57 4.84 7.92
CA PRO A 39 -22.50 5.34 7.04
C PRO A 39 -21.47 6.21 7.76
N ASP A 40 -21.90 7.04 8.72
CA ASP A 40 -20.98 7.89 9.48
C ASP A 40 -20.00 7.09 10.35
N GLU A 41 -20.44 5.94 10.88
CA GLU A 41 -19.55 5.08 11.67
C GLU A 41 -18.58 4.31 10.77
N ALA A 42 -19.06 3.85 9.61
CA ALA A 42 -18.22 3.18 8.62
C ALA A 42 -17.09 4.10 8.16
N LEU A 43 -17.41 5.34 7.76
CA LEU A 43 -16.43 6.33 7.31
C LEU A 43 -15.34 6.58 8.37
N ARG A 44 -15.73 6.82 9.63
CA ARG A 44 -14.75 7.02 10.72
C ARG A 44 -13.90 5.79 10.99
N THR A 45 -14.43 4.59 10.76
CA THR A 45 -13.68 3.34 10.96
C THR A 45 -12.71 3.11 9.81
N GLU A 46 -13.12 3.38 8.58
CA GLU A 46 -12.27 3.35 7.38
C GLU A 46 -11.09 4.33 7.50
N ASP A 47 -11.33 5.57 7.95
CA ASP A 47 -10.27 6.55 8.19
C ASP A 47 -9.19 6.01 9.14
N ARG A 48 -9.60 5.33 10.22
CA ARG A 48 -8.66 4.72 11.17
C ARG A 48 -7.89 3.54 10.58
N ILE A 49 -8.55 2.72 9.75
CA ILE A 49 -7.88 1.64 9.01
C ILE A 49 -6.81 2.26 8.11
N TRP A 50 -7.15 3.36 7.44
CA TRP A 50 -6.22 4.06 6.56
C TRP A 50 -5.02 4.63 7.31
N ASP A 51 -5.25 5.29 8.45
CA ASP A 51 -4.18 5.82 9.29
C ASP A 51 -3.24 4.72 9.79
N ALA A 52 -3.80 3.60 10.24
CA ALA A 52 -3.03 2.45 10.71
C ALA A 52 -2.23 1.79 9.57
N TRP A 53 -2.85 1.66 8.39
CA TRP A 53 -2.23 1.01 7.25
C TRP A 53 -1.15 1.89 6.59
N MET A 54 -1.37 3.20 6.48
CA MET A 54 -0.41 4.13 5.86
C MET A 54 0.73 4.56 6.79
N HIS A 55 0.76 4.05 8.03
CA HIS A 55 1.79 4.39 8.99
C HIS A 55 3.17 3.88 8.55
N HIS A 56 4.18 4.73 8.68
CA HIS A 56 5.57 4.35 8.48
C HIS A 56 6.46 5.03 9.53
N PRO A 57 7.45 4.34 10.14
CA PRO A 57 8.31 4.91 11.18
C PRO A 57 9.06 6.17 10.72
N HIS A 58 9.47 6.19 9.44
CA HIS A 58 10.10 7.36 8.85
C HIS A 58 9.06 8.34 8.31
N ARG A 59 8.96 9.50 8.96
CA ARG A 59 8.02 10.58 8.62
C ARG A 59 8.05 11.01 7.15
N ALA A 60 9.24 11.05 6.54
CA ALA A 60 9.38 11.44 5.13
C ALA A 60 8.71 10.43 4.18
N ALA A 61 8.86 9.13 4.46
CA ALA A 61 8.20 8.07 3.69
C ALA A 61 6.68 8.08 3.91
N ALA A 62 6.22 8.28 5.15
CA ALA A 62 4.80 8.44 5.47
C ALA A 62 4.18 9.64 4.73
N GLN A 63 4.87 10.78 4.68
CA GLN A 63 4.41 11.94 3.94
C GLN A 63 4.39 11.70 2.42
N ALA A 64 5.40 11.00 1.89
CA ALA A 64 5.47 10.71 0.46
C ALA A 64 4.32 9.81 -0.01
N ILE A 65 3.96 8.78 0.77
CA ILE A 65 2.86 7.88 0.42
C ILE A 65 1.48 8.56 0.57
N ASP A 66 1.29 9.42 1.57
CA ASP A 66 0.07 10.23 1.73
C ASP A 66 -0.12 11.17 0.53
N LEU A 67 0.93 11.91 0.14
CA LEU A 67 0.87 12.77 -1.05
C LEU A 67 0.58 11.98 -2.33
N ALA A 68 1.20 10.80 -2.52
CA ALA A 68 0.94 9.95 -3.67
C ALA A 68 -0.53 9.49 -3.69
N THR A 69 -1.06 9.09 -2.53
CA THR A 69 -2.46 8.64 -2.40
C THR A 69 -3.44 9.77 -2.74
N ARG A 70 -3.16 11.00 -2.30
CA ARG A 70 -3.96 12.18 -2.67
C ARG A 70 -3.88 12.49 -4.17
N ASP A 71 -2.71 12.37 -4.77
CA ASP A 71 -2.53 12.56 -6.21
C ASP A 71 -3.32 11.49 -7.02
N ILE A 72 -3.33 10.22 -6.57
CA ILE A 72 -4.19 9.16 -7.15
C ILE A 72 -5.68 9.55 -7.05
N ALA A 73 -6.13 9.93 -5.85
CA ALA A 73 -7.53 10.33 -5.63
C ALA A 73 -7.95 11.53 -6.49
N ALA A 74 -7.02 12.46 -6.72
CA ALA A 74 -7.21 13.61 -7.61
C ALA A 74 -6.97 13.30 -9.10
N ARG A 75 -6.76 12.03 -9.47
CA ARG A 75 -6.47 11.56 -10.84
C ARG A 75 -5.22 12.15 -11.49
N ARG A 76 -4.25 12.59 -10.69
CA ARG A 76 -2.93 13.09 -11.13
C ARG A 76 -1.93 11.93 -11.20
N TYR A 77 -2.21 11.00 -12.10
CA TYR A 77 -1.56 9.69 -12.13
C TYR A 77 -0.05 9.76 -12.45
N ASP A 78 0.35 10.68 -13.31
CA ASP A 78 1.75 10.96 -13.65
C ASP A 78 2.57 11.45 -12.45
N ILE A 79 2.00 12.37 -11.67
CA ILE A 79 2.60 12.88 -10.44
C ILE A 79 2.68 11.78 -9.38
N ALA A 80 1.61 11.00 -9.23
CA ALA A 80 1.56 9.87 -8.31
C ALA A 80 2.62 8.81 -8.66
N GLU A 81 2.76 8.42 -9.92
CA GLU A 81 3.74 7.44 -10.40
C GLU A 81 5.18 7.92 -10.10
N THR A 82 5.47 9.19 -10.38
CA THR A 82 6.78 9.80 -10.11
C THR A 82 7.12 9.74 -8.63
N ARG A 83 6.15 10.08 -7.76
CA ARG A 83 6.35 10.11 -6.30
C ARG A 83 6.54 8.70 -5.74
N LEU A 84 5.72 7.74 -6.16
CA LEU A 84 5.83 6.34 -5.75
C LEU A 84 7.16 5.74 -6.21
N SER A 85 7.59 6.04 -7.43
CA SER A 85 8.89 5.61 -7.93
C SER A 85 10.05 6.17 -7.12
N ALA A 86 9.98 7.44 -6.72
CA ALA A 86 10.98 8.05 -5.85
C ALA A 86 10.99 7.45 -4.44
N LEU A 87 9.81 7.19 -3.87
CA LEU A 87 9.67 6.55 -2.57
C LEU A 87 10.25 5.13 -2.57
N LEU A 88 9.95 4.33 -3.60
CA LEU A 88 10.43 2.96 -3.69
C LEU A 88 11.94 2.86 -3.92
N ARG A 89 12.58 3.88 -4.51
CA ARG A 89 14.05 3.96 -4.58
C ARG A 89 14.69 4.16 -3.21
N SER A 90 14.04 4.88 -2.29
CA SER A 90 14.59 5.18 -0.96
C SER A 90 14.10 4.25 0.15
N ALA A 91 12.94 3.63 -0.03
CA ALA A 91 12.32 2.68 0.89
C ALA A 91 11.81 1.44 0.13
N PRO A 92 12.70 0.60 -0.41
CA PRO A 92 12.32 -0.55 -1.24
C PRO A 92 11.50 -1.60 -0.48
N ASP A 93 11.64 -1.66 0.85
CA ASP A 93 10.93 -2.61 1.72
C ASP A 93 9.56 -2.09 2.20
N PHE A 94 9.12 -0.90 1.74
CA PHE A 94 7.83 -0.32 2.13
C PHE A 94 6.69 -0.96 1.32
N ALA A 95 6.09 -2.02 1.88
CA ALA A 95 5.06 -2.83 1.23
C ALA A 95 3.86 -2.00 0.74
N GLU A 96 3.43 -1.00 1.51
CA GLU A 96 2.29 -0.16 1.17
C GLU A 96 2.57 0.72 -0.06
N ALA A 97 3.81 1.17 -0.26
CA ALA A 97 4.18 1.93 -1.46
C ALA A 97 4.08 1.08 -2.73
N TRP A 98 4.45 -0.22 -2.64
CA TRP A 98 4.22 -1.17 -3.73
C TRP A 98 2.72 -1.39 -3.98
N HIS A 99 1.93 -1.58 -2.93
CA HIS A 99 0.48 -1.71 -3.05
C HIS A 99 -0.15 -0.49 -3.74
N LYS A 100 0.26 0.74 -3.38
CA LYS A 100 -0.23 1.96 -4.04
C LYS A 100 0.16 2.03 -5.51
N ARG A 101 1.37 1.59 -5.87
CA ARG A 101 1.80 1.55 -7.27
C ARG A 101 0.99 0.54 -8.07
N ALA A 102 0.71 -0.62 -7.51
CA ALA A 102 -0.15 -1.61 -8.13
C ALA A 102 -1.58 -1.09 -8.35
N ALA A 103 -2.16 -0.44 -7.35
CA ALA A 103 -3.46 0.21 -7.49
C ALA A 103 -3.46 1.30 -8.58
N LEU A 104 -2.40 2.10 -8.66
CA LEU A 104 -2.23 3.10 -9.72
C LEU A 104 -2.16 2.45 -11.11
N TYR A 105 -1.38 1.40 -11.29
CA TYR A 105 -1.27 0.70 -12.57
C TYR A 105 -2.56 0.00 -12.98
N TYR A 106 -3.28 -0.58 -12.02
CA TYR A 106 -4.63 -1.09 -12.27
C TYR A 106 -5.57 0.02 -12.78
N LEU A 107 -5.58 1.20 -12.15
CA LEU A 107 -6.40 2.34 -12.59
C LEU A 107 -6.02 2.86 -13.99
N LEU A 108 -4.77 2.65 -14.41
CA LEU A 108 -4.27 3.02 -15.73
C LEU A 108 -4.46 1.92 -16.78
N GLY A 109 -4.92 0.72 -16.40
CA GLY A 109 -4.95 -0.45 -17.29
C GLY A 109 -3.55 -0.95 -17.68
N ARG A 110 -2.57 -0.76 -16.80
CA ARG A 110 -1.13 -1.11 -16.94
C ARG A 110 -0.71 -2.13 -15.87
N ASP A 111 -1.63 -2.90 -15.33
CA ASP A 111 -1.39 -3.83 -14.22
C ASP A 111 -0.44 -4.98 -14.56
N ASP A 112 -0.23 -5.28 -15.85
CA ASP A 112 0.83 -6.18 -16.34
C ASP A 112 2.27 -5.68 -16.02
N GLU A 113 2.43 -4.40 -15.66
CA GLU A 113 3.74 -3.79 -15.30
C GLU A 113 4.10 -3.93 -13.81
N CYS A 114 3.23 -4.56 -13.00
CA CYS A 114 3.46 -4.86 -11.58
C CYS A 114 4.31 -6.11 -11.37
#